data_AF-A0A9P6MK62-F1
#
_entry.id   AF-A0A9P6MK62-F1
#
_cell.length_a   1.000
_cell.length_b   1.000
_cell.length_c   1.000
_cell.angle_alpha   90.00
_cell.angle_beta   90.00
_cell.angle_gamma   90.00
#
_symmetry.space_group_name_H-M   'P 1'
#
loop_
_entity.id
_entity.type
_entity.pdbx_description
1 polymer ?
#
loop_
_entity_poly.entity_id
_entity_poly.type
_entity_poly.pdbx_seq_one_letter_code
_entity_poly.pdbx_strand_id
1 'polypeptide(L)'
;MVNGFLHLYSVKSSTWDVINSTIEQTTVRDIHVATDPDTGVIYVLRQSGAPRGNSYSSLLSVDIKTQTVQKLNNTIQGHGYIAWSASHKSLLYIGEASGLVEYRPSSGWSPMTPSNPPQVPRSGACFVPAYGGAKMILF
;
A
#
# COMPACT_ATOMS: atom_id res chain seq x y z
N MET A 1 -19.55 -7.44 -8.88
CA MET A 1 -18.68 -7.33 -7.69
C MET A 1 -18.05 -8.69 -7.47
N VAL A 2 -16.74 -8.75 -7.30
CA VAL A 2 -16.03 -10.00 -6.96
C VAL A 2 -15.57 -9.83 -5.51
N ASN A 3 -15.82 -10.83 -4.66
CA ASN A 3 -15.32 -10.80 -3.29
C ASN A 3 -13.86 -11.25 -3.30
N GLY A 4 -12.97 -10.40 -2.78
CA GLY A 4 -11.59 -10.80 -2.51
C GLY A 4 -11.50 -11.45 -1.13
N PHE A 5 -10.74 -12.55 -1.03
CA PHE A 5 -10.40 -13.19 0.23
C PHE A 5 -8.97 -12.85 0.60
N LEU A 6 -8.74 -12.55 1.88
CA LEU A 6 -7.40 -12.43 2.42
C LEU A 6 -7.03 -13.75 3.10
N HIS A 7 -5.92 -14.34 2.64
CA HIS A 7 -5.41 -15.59 3.17
C HIS A 7 -4.18 -15.34 4.03
N LEU A 8 -4.10 -16.00 5.18
CA LEU A 8 -2.95 -16.00 6.06
C LEU A 8 -2.26 -17.35 5.98
N TYR A 9 -0.97 -17.36 5.67
CA TYR A 9 -0.15 -18.57 5.74
C TYR A 9 0.73 -18.54 6.99
N SER A 10 0.59 -19.54 7.85
CA SER A 10 1.46 -19.73 9.01
C SER A 10 2.60 -20.67 8.65
N VAL A 11 3.84 -20.15 8.62
CA VAL A 11 5.04 -20.95 8.35
C VAL A 11 5.25 -22.02 9.43
N LYS A 12 4.97 -21.68 10.70
CA LYS A 12 5.18 -22.59 11.84
C LYS A 12 4.28 -23.84 11.77
N SER A 13 3.03 -23.67 11.37
CA SER A 13 2.05 -24.77 11.27
C SER A 13 1.88 -25.30 9.84
N SER A 14 2.44 -24.62 8.83
CA SER A 14 2.23 -24.92 7.41
C SER A 14 0.74 -24.93 7.02
N THR A 15 -0.06 -24.04 7.61
CA THR A 15 -1.52 -23.96 7.38
C THR A 15 -1.91 -22.65 6.71
N TRP A 16 -2.99 -22.71 5.93
CA TRP A 16 -3.68 -21.55 5.38
C TRP A 16 -4.96 -21.30 6.17
N ASP A 17 -5.15 -20.07 6.60
CA ASP A 17 -6.36 -19.56 7.23
C ASP A 17 -6.98 -18.47 6.36
N VAL A 18 -8.30 -18.29 6.47
CA VAL A 18 -9.02 -17.19 5.81
C VAL A 18 -9.28 -16.11 6.86
N ILE A 19 -8.82 -14.90 6.58
CA ILE A 19 -9.20 -13.74 7.39
C ILE A 19 -10.61 -13.36 6.92
N ASN A 20 -11.59 -13.51 7.82
CA ASN A 20 -13.02 -13.42 7.52
C ASN A 20 -13.48 -11.96 7.35
N SER A 21 -12.84 -11.26 6.43
CA SER A 21 -13.09 -9.88 6.09
C SER A 21 -13.31 -9.80 4.59
N THR A 22 -14.56 -9.58 4.19
CA THR A 22 -14.89 -9.34 2.78
C THR A 22 -14.24 -8.03 2.35
N ILE A 23 -13.23 -8.11 1.47
CA ILE A 23 -12.70 -6.92 0.81
C ILE A 23 -13.58 -6.71 -0.43
N GLU A 24 -14.42 -5.68 -0.40
CA GLU A 24 -15.14 -5.25 -1.59
C GLU A 24 -14.13 -4.91 -2.68
N GLN A 25 -14.06 -5.73 -3.73
CA GLN A 25 -13.36 -5.36 -4.95
C GLN A 25 -14.35 -4.67 -5.87
N THR A 26 -14.18 -3.35 -6.01
CA THR A 26 -14.54 -2.67 -7.25
C THR A 26 -13.55 -3.11 -8.34
N THR A 27 -13.66 -2.60 -9.56
CA THR A 27 -12.76 -2.90 -10.70
C THR A 27 -11.32 -2.47 -10.44
N VAL A 28 -10.65 -3.14 -9.51
CA VAL A 28 -9.27 -2.89 -9.09
C VAL A 28 -8.36 -3.59 -10.09
N ARG A 29 -7.47 -2.82 -10.71
CA ARG A 29 -6.47 -3.36 -11.65
C ARG A 29 -5.25 -3.88 -10.92
N ASP A 30 -4.74 -3.07 -9.99
CA ASP A 30 -3.48 -3.31 -9.31
C ASP A 30 -3.66 -3.18 -7.79
N ILE A 31 -3.05 -4.12 -7.08
CA ILE A 31 -3.01 -4.16 -5.62
C ILE A 31 -1.54 -4.12 -5.20
N HIS A 32 -1.21 -3.15 -4.36
CA HIS A 32 0.08 -3.10 -3.68
C HIS A 32 -0.15 -3.24 -2.19
N VAL A 33 0.81 -3.86 -1.51
CA VAL A 33 0.72 -4.14 -0.09
C VAL A 33 2.02 -3.81 0.59
N ALA A 34 1.92 -3.25 1.79
CA ALA A 34 3.06 -3.04 2.69
C ALA A 34 2.63 -3.35 4.11
N THR A 35 3.55 -3.84 4.93
CA THR A 35 3.28 -4.21 6.32
C THR A 35 4.09 -3.32 7.24
N ASP A 36 3.42 -2.79 8.27
CA ASP A 36 4.11 -2.24 9.43
C ASP A 36 4.59 -3.41 10.32
N PRO A 37 5.91 -3.66 10.40
CA PRO A 37 6.44 -4.79 11.14
C PRO A 37 6.27 -4.65 12.66
N ASP A 38 6.12 -3.44 13.19
CA ASP A 38 6.01 -3.20 14.63
C ASP A 38 4.59 -3.55 15.13
N THR A 39 3.57 -3.20 14.35
CA THR A 39 2.16 -3.39 14.74
C THR A 39 1.56 -4.67 14.18
N GLY A 40 2.04 -5.10 13.00
CA GLY A 40 1.46 -6.19 12.20
C GLY A 40 0.29 -5.73 11.31
N VAL A 41 0.07 -4.42 11.17
CA VAL A 41 -0.95 -3.86 10.28
C VAL A 41 -0.47 -3.95 8.83
N ILE A 42 -1.34 -4.44 7.94
CA ILE A 42 -1.10 -4.48 6.50
C ILE A 42 -1.88 -3.35 5.83
N TYR A 43 -1.18 -2.55 5.05
CA TYR A 43 -1.78 -1.52 4.21
C TYR A 43 -1.96 -2.05 2.80
N VAL A 44 -3.18 -1.97 2.27
CA VAL A 44 -3.53 -2.44 0.93
C VAL A 44 -3.91 -1.23 0.09
N LEU A 45 -3.04 -0.87 -0.85
CA LEU A 45 -3.32 0.14 -1.86
C LEU A 45 -4.07 -0.53 -3.02
N ARG A 46 -5.27 -0.04 -3.31
CA ARG A 46 -6.12 -0.52 -4.41
C ARG A 46 -6.27 0.58 -5.44
N GLN A 47 -5.87 0.29 -6.67
CA GLN A 47 -5.94 1.25 -7.78
C GLN A 47 -7.19 1.01 -8.62
N SER A 48 -7.93 2.09 -8.89
CA SER A 48 -9.14 2.08 -9.70
C SER A 48 -9.05 3.10 -10.83
N GLY A 49 -9.68 2.77 -11.97
CA GLY A 49 -9.70 3.62 -13.16
C GLY A 49 -8.77 3.15 -14.29
N ALA A 50 -8.73 3.93 -15.36
CA ALA A 50 -7.85 3.67 -16.50
C ALA A 50 -6.44 4.26 -16.26
N PRO A 51 -5.35 3.61 -16.71
CA PRO A 51 -3.97 4.08 -16.51
C PRO A 51 -3.69 5.49 -17.05
N ARG A 52 -4.52 6.00 -17.97
CA ARG A 52 -4.38 7.34 -18.59
C ARG A 52 -5.59 8.26 -18.35
N GLY A 53 -6.43 7.94 -17.37
CA GLY A 53 -7.63 8.72 -17.01
C GLY A 53 -7.60 9.23 -15.57
N ASN A 54 -8.75 9.68 -15.05
CA ASN A 54 -8.92 10.02 -13.64
C ASN A 54 -8.86 8.75 -12.78
N SER A 55 -7.65 8.25 -12.55
CA SER A 55 -7.39 7.12 -11.68
C SER A 55 -7.20 7.57 -10.25
N TYR A 56 -7.70 6.76 -9.32
CA TYR A 56 -7.59 7.00 -7.90
C TYR A 56 -7.18 5.71 -7.21
N SER A 57 -6.28 5.87 -6.26
CA SER A 57 -5.88 4.82 -5.34
C SER A 57 -6.59 5.01 -4.01
N SER A 58 -7.18 3.95 -3.48
CA SER A 58 -7.76 3.90 -2.14
C SER A 58 -6.92 3.02 -1.23
N LEU A 59 -6.83 3.38 0.04
CA LEU A 59 -6.05 2.63 1.03
C LEU A 59 -6.99 1.89 1.99
N LEU A 60 -6.66 0.63 2.25
CA LEU A 60 -7.24 -0.14 3.36
C LEU A 60 -6.14 -0.42 4.39
N SER A 61 -6.53 -0.58 5.64
CA SER A 61 -5.70 -1.23 6.65
C SER A 61 -6.34 -2.54 7.08
N VAL A 62 -5.51 -3.56 7.27
CA VAL A 62 -5.88 -4.84 7.82
C VAL A 62 -5.07 -5.08 9.08
N ASP A 63 -5.74 -5.21 10.22
CA ASP A 63 -5.12 -5.67 11.44
C ASP A 63 -5.25 -7.19 11.51
N ILE A 64 -4.12 -7.89 11.46
CA ILE A 64 -4.07 -9.35 11.47
C ILE A 64 -4.45 -9.94 12.83
N LYS A 65 -4.19 -9.22 13.92
CA LYS A 65 -4.51 -9.70 15.28
C LYS A 65 -6.00 -9.69 15.52
N THR A 66 -6.67 -8.62 15.08
CA THR A 66 -8.12 -8.43 15.25
C THR A 66 -8.93 -8.86 14.03
N GLN A 67 -8.27 -9.30 12.95
CA GLN A 67 -8.87 -9.65 11.66
C GLN A 67 -9.80 -8.57 11.10
N THR A 68 -9.52 -7.31 11.43
CA THR A 68 -10.38 -6.18 11.07
C THR A 68 -9.85 -5.49 9.83
N VAL A 69 -10.73 -5.27 8.85
CA VAL A 69 -10.44 -4.46 7.65
C VAL A 69 -11.12 -3.11 7.79
N GLN A 70 -10.36 -2.04 7.58
CA GLN A 70 -10.87 -0.68 7.59
C GLN A 70 -10.54 0.01 6.28
N LYS A 71 -11.55 0.65 5.68
CA LYS A 71 -11.34 1.58 4.58
C LYS A 71 -10.86 2.90 5.15
N LEU A 72 -9.67 3.31 4.73
CA LEU A 72 -9.12 4.59 5.13
C LEU A 72 -9.67 5.66 4.18
N ASN A 73 -10.26 6.72 4.74
CA ASN A 73 -10.82 7.85 3.98
C ASN A 73 -9.71 8.75 3.40
N ASN A 74 -8.75 8.14 2.70
CA ASN A 74 -7.53 8.76 2.21
C ASN A 74 -7.28 8.25 0.79
N THR A 75 -7.90 8.91 -0.19
CA THR A 75 -7.64 8.63 -1.61
C THR A 75 -6.46 9.46 -2.08
N ILE A 76 -5.72 8.93 -3.04
CA ILE A 76 -4.63 9.63 -3.71
C ILE A 76 -4.81 9.50 -5.22
N GLN A 77 -4.50 10.57 -5.96
CA GLN A 77 -4.66 10.59 -7.40
C GLN A 77 -3.56 9.77 -8.08
N GLY A 78 -3.94 8.99 -9.09
CA GLY A 78 -3.00 8.26 -9.92
C GLY A 78 -2.67 6.86 -9.44
N HIS A 79 -1.87 6.18 -10.25
CA HIS A 79 -1.28 4.88 -9.98
C HIS A 79 0.09 5.06 -9.33
N GLY A 80 0.44 4.17 -8.41
CA GLY A 80 1.70 4.23 -7.71
C GLY A 80 1.96 3.03 -6.82
N TYR A 81 3.15 3.01 -6.26
CA TYR A 81 3.70 1.90 -5.51
C TYR A 81 3.85 2.30 -4.05
N ILE A 82 3.64 1.35 -3.14
CA ILE A 82 3.80 1.59 -1.71
C ILE A 82 4.87 0.70 -1.09
N ALA A 83 5.57 1.25 -0.10
CA ALA A 83 6.53 0.54 0.73
C ALA A 83 6.51 1.09 2.17
N TRP A 84 6.79 0.26 3.16
CA TRP A 84 6.90 0.70 4.55
C TRP A 84 8.29 1.25 4.86
N SER A 85 8.35 2.47 5.38
CA SER A 85 9.58 3.09 5.89
C SER A 85 9.66 2.91 7.41
N ALA A 86 10.60 2.07 7.85
CA ALA A 86 10.84 1.89 9.29
C ALA A 86 11.41 3.16 9.93
N SER A 87 12.23 3.93 9.20
CA SER A 87 12.84 5.16 9.72
C SER A 87 11.80 6.26 9.94
N HIS A 88 10.79 6.36 9.08
CA HIS A 88 9.71 7.34 9.24
C HIS A 88 8.49 6.78 9.99
N LYS A 89 8.43 5.46 10.21
CA LYS A 89 7.27 4.74 10.76
C LYS A 89 5.99 5.07 9.99
N SER A 90 6.09 4.95 8.67
CA SER A 90 5.04 5.38 7.77
C SER A 90 5.07 4.64 6.45
N LEU A 91 3.95 4.74 5.74
CA LEU A 91 3.80 4.19 4.41
C LEU A 91 4.25 5.23 3.39
N LEU A 92 5.24 4.90 2.57
CA LEU A 92 5.64 5.75 1.45
C LEU A 92 4.87 5.33 0.21
N TYR A 93 4.39 6.30 -0.55
CA TYR A 93 3.81 6.11 -1.87
C TYR A 93 4.63 6.88 -2.89
N ILE A 94 4.89 6.26 -4.03
CA ILE A 94 5.42 6.94 -5.20
C ILE A 94 4.55 6.67 -6.41
N GLY A 95 4.02 7.73 -7.01
CA GLY A 95 3.09 7.59 -8.14
C GLY A 95 3.21 8.70 -9.17
N GLU A 96 2.57 8.45 -10.31
CA GLU A 96 2.76 9.25 -11.52
C GLU A 96 2.31 10.71 -11.36
N ALA A 97 1.20 10.93 -10.66
CA ALA A 97 0.60 12.24 -10.48
C ALA A 97 1.04 12.96 -9.19
N SER A 98 1.37 12.20 -8.13
CA SER A 98 1.62 12.78 -6.79
C SER A 98 3.09 12.84 -6.39
N GLY A 99 4.00 12.25 -7.17
CA GLY A 99 5.39 12.13 -6.77
C GLY A 99 5.55 11.24 -5.53
N LEU A 100 6.52 11.56 -4.67
CA LEU A 100 6.74 10.87 -3.40
C LEU A 100 5.90 11.52 -2.30
N VAL A 101 5.07 10.71 -1.64
CA VAL A 101 4.27 11.14 -0.49
C VAL A 101 4.37 10.12 0.64
N GLU A 102 4.04 10.57 1.84
CA GLU A 102 4.02 9.78 3.06
C GLU A 102 2.59 9.67 3.57
N TYR A 103 2.17 8.49 4.03
CA TYR A 103 0.94 8.28 4.76
C TYR A 103 1.23 7.89 6.20
N ARG A 104 0.59 8.62 7.13
CA ARG A 104 0.52 8.26 8.54
C ARG A 104 -0.95 8.13 8.97
N PRO A 105 -1.33 7.13 9.77
CA PRO A 105 -2.70 6.96 10.22
C PRO A 105 -3.31 8.21 10.88
N SER A 106 -2.50 8.96 11.63
CA SER A 106 -2.93 10.16 12.36
C SER A 106 -3.16 11.40 11.48
N SER A 107 -2.51 11.48 10.31
CA SER A 107 -2.48 12.71 9.51
C SER A 107 -2.81 12.52 8.02
N GLY A 108 -3.02 11.29 7.57
CA GLY A 108 -3.30 11.00 6.16
C GLY A 108 -2.05 11.15 5.28
N TRP A 109 -2.29 11.45 4.00
CA TRP A 109 -1.25 11.67 3.00
C TRP A 109 -0.63 13.07 3.12
N SER A 110 0.70 13.14 3.13
CA SER A 110 1.46 14.38 3.13
C SER A 110 2.60 14.32 2.11
N PRO A 111 2.85 15.40 1.34
CA PRO A 111 3.89 15.42 0.33
C PRO A 111 5.30 15.32 0.95
N MET A 112 6.21 14.63 0.26
CA MET A 112 7.63 14.62 0.59
C MET A 112 8.42 15.36 -0.48
N THR A 113 9.44 16.12 -0.08
CA THR A 113 10.32 16.84 -1.01
C THR A 113 11.72 16.25 -0.95
N PRO A 114 12.02 15.19 -1.72
CA PRO A 114 13.37 14.66 -1.81
C PRO A 114 14.29 15.66 -2.54
N SER A 115 15.55 15.76 -2.13
CA SER A 115 16.53 16.65 -2.77
C SER A 115 16.88 16.24 -4.21
N ASN A 116 16.72 14.96 -4.55
CA ASN A 116 16.91 14.39 -5.88
C ASN A 116 15.80 13.36 -6.15
N PRO A 117 14.58 13.79 -6.54
CA PRO A 117 13.49 12.86 -6.79
C PRO A 117 13.85 11.89 -7.92
N PRO A 118 13.47 10.61 -7.81
CA PRO A 118 13.54 9.71 -8.96
C PRO A 118 12.63 10.24 -10.07
N GLN A 119 12.92 9.87 -11.32
CA GLN A 119 11.95 10.04 -12.39
C GLN A 119 10.68 9.25 -12.06
N VAL A 120 9.53 9.77 -12.49
CA VAL A 120 8.23 9.13 -12.29
C VAL A 120 8.32 7.63 -12.63
N PRO A 121 7.90 6.73 -11.73
CA PRO A 121 8.00 5.31 -11.96
C PRO A 121 7.27 4.92 -13.25
N ARG A 122 7.91 4.08 -14.06
CA ARG A 122 7.29 3.51 -15.26
C ARG A 122 6.32 2.41 -14.86
N SER A 123 5.37 2.10 -15.74
CA SER A 123 4.49 0.94 -15.57
C SER A 123 5.33 -0.33 -15.33
N GLY A 124 4.95 -1.10 -14.31
CA GLY A 124 5.65 -2.32 -13.90
C GLY A 124 6.83 -2.12 -12.94
N ALA A 125 7.00 -0.93 -12.37
CA ALA A 125 8.06 -0.70 -11.38
C ALA A 125 7.85 -1.48 -10.08
N CYS A 126 8.94 -1.65 -9.33
CA CYS A 126 8.93 -2.22 -7.99
C CYS A 126 9.46 -1.18 -7.00
N PHE A 127 8.74 -0.97 -5.90
CA PHE A 127 9.15 -0.08 -4.83
C PHE A 127 9.29 -0.88 -3.55
N VAL A 128 10.54 -1.09 -3.12
CA VAL A 128 10.86 -2.02 -2.04
C VAL A 128 11.72 -1.35 -0.97
N PRO A 129 11.46 -1.67 0.32
CA PRO A 129 12.33 -1.24 1.39
C PRO A 129 13.64 -2.02 1.38
N ALA A 130 14.75 -1.34 1.68
CA ALA A 130 16.07 -1.91 1.86
C ALA A 130 16.71 -1.42 3.17
N TYR A 131 17.71 -2.16 3.66
CA TYR A 131 18.39 -1.85 4.92
C TYR A 131 17.41 -1.65 6.09
N GLY A 132 16.50 -2.61 6.27
CA GLY A 132 15.48 -2.55 7.32
C GLY A 132 14.44 -1.44 7.13
N GLY A 133 14.27 -0.92 5.90
CA GLY A 133 13.32 0.18 5.62
C GLY A 133 13.91 1.58 5.81
N ALA A 134 15.22 1.71 6.02
CA ALA A 134 15.91 2.99 6.05
C ALA A 134 16.23 3.55 4.66
N LYS A 135 16.19 2.70 3.63
CA LYS A 135 16.34 3.09 2.22
C LYS A 135 15.19 2.50 1.41
N MET A 136 14.87 3.15 0.31
CA MET A 136 13.92 2.64 -0.68
C MET A 136 14.63 2.43 -2.00
N ILE A 137 14.29 1.34 -2.68
CA ILE A 137 14.78 1.02 -4.02
C ILE A 137 13.59 1.06 -4.98
N LEU A 138 13.78 1.77 -6.10
CA LEU A 138 12.84 1.83 -7.21
C LEU A 138 13.54 1.30 -8.47
N PHE A 139 12.95 0.32 -9.16
CA PHE A 139 13.45 -0.21 -10.43
C PHE A 139 12.31 -0.63 -11.35
#